data_AF-A0A7C5SX79-F1
#
_entry.id   AF-A0A7C5SX79-F1
#
_cell.length_a   1.000
_cell.length_b   1.000
_cell.length_c   1.000
_cell.angle_alpha   90.00
_cell.angle_beta   90.00
_cell.angle_gamma   90.00
#
_symmetry.space_group_name_H-M   'P 1'
#
loop_
_entity.id
_entity.type
_entity.pdbx_description
1 polymer ?
#
loop_
_entity_poly.entity_id
_entity_poly.type
_entity_poly.pdbx_seq_one_letter_code
_entity_poly.pdbx_strand_id
1 'polypeptide(L)'
;MDYREYIYRLGKEDFYQFLLDYGKGVRLLEEGEEDIVFAVYEPLQGLEPVGVREIKVITPKESFKPITLGEFVVLPPWLKPIFINPGSAFGTGLHPTTQMCLKAIEDFFLEGWSAIDVGCGSGILSIALKLKGANRVVAIDIDPQAVQECKANAKLNHVELEVYRAQPKDINQTFDFMVANLETHIFFEVMQDLIKLFEKRAVLSGIYKKDELREVLKLLRNYPLKVKKRISKKGWFCLVVDKL
;
A
#
# COMPACT_ATOMS: atom_id res chain seq x y z
N MET A 1 -26.94 3.59 4.49
CA MET A 1 -27.02 2.12 4.63
C MET A 1 -27.23 1.85 6.10
N ASP A 2 -28.28 1.11 6.44
CA ASP A 2 -28.52 0.66 7.82
C ASP A 2 -27.60 -0.53 8.06
N TYR A 3 -26.65 -0.39 8.99
CA TYR A 3 -25.76 -1.47 9.39
C TYR A 3 -26.21 -2.02 10.75
N ARG A 4 -25.91 -3.29 10.99
CA ARG A 4 -25.99 -3.89 12.32
C ARG A 4 -24.59 -3.99 12.88
N GLU A 5 -24.40 -3.52 14.10
CA GLU A 5 -23.21 -3.83 14.88
C GLU A 5 -23.54 -4.90 15.92
N TYR A 6 -22.67 -5.90 16.01
CA TYR A 6 -22.70 -6.99 16.96
C TYR A 6 -21.66 -6.70 18.02
N ILE A 7 -22.10 -6.63 19.27
CA ILE A 7 -21.30 -6.23 20.41
C ILE A 7 -20.83 -7.48 21.14
N TYR A 8 -19.54 -7.51 21.47
CA TYR A 8 -18.91 -8.60 22.20
C TYR A 8 -18.16 -8.03 23.39
N ARG A 9 -17.94 -8.89 24.38
CA ARG A 9 -17.13 -8.62 25.56
C ARG A 9 -16.13 -9.75 25.70
N LEU A 10 -14.84 -9.43 25.71
CA LEU A 10 -13.75 -10.38 25.90
C LEU A 10 -12.83 -9.87 27.01
N GLY A 11 -12.16 -10.78 27.71
CA GLY A 11 -11.02 -10.41 28.56
C GLY A 11 -9.94 -9.74 27.72
N LYS A 12 -9.12 -8.86 28.32
CA LYS A 12 -8.11 -8.10 27.57
C LYS A 12 -7.18 -8.98 26.73
N GLU A 13 -6.62 -10.02 27.33
CA GLU A 13 -5.71 -10.94 26.63
C GLU A 13 -6.40 -11.64 25.45
N ASP A 14 -7.63 -12.14 25.67
CA ASP A 14 -8.43 -12.79 24.63
C ASP A 14 -8.82 -11.82 23.51
N PHE A 15 -9.10 -10.55 23.84
CA PHE A 15 -9.39 -9.51 22.86
C PHE A 15 -8.19 -9.23 21.96
N TYR A 16 -6.99 -9.11 22.55
CA TYR A 16 -5.78 -8.88 21.77
C TYR A 16 -5.43 -10.08 20.88
N GLN A 17 -5.58 -11.30 21.40
CA GLN A 17 -5.40 -12.51 20.59
C GLN A 17 -6.44 -12.57 19.46
N PHE A 18 -7.71 -12.30 19.75
CA PHE A 18 -8.77 -12.19 18.76
C PHE A 18 -8.44 -11.17 17.67
N LEU A 19 -7.90 -9.99 18.01
CA LEU A 19 -7.52 -8.98 17.03
C LEU A 19 -6.45 -9.47 16.05
N LEU A 20 -5.50 -10.28 16.53
CA LEU A 20 -4.47 -10.89 15.69
C LEU A 20 -5.07 -11.91 14.72
N ASP A 21 -6.02 -12.72 15.17
CA ASP A 21 -6.62 -13.78 14.38
C ASP A 21 -7.71 -13.27 13.42
N TYR A 22 -8.45 -12.24 13.81
CA TYR A 22 -9.58 -11.70 13.03
C TYR A 22 -9.14 -10.88 11.82
N GLY A 23 -7.99 -10.20 11.90
CA GLY A 23 -7.37 -9.48 10.78
C GLY A 23 -8.17 -8.29 10.20
N LYS A 24 -9.31 -7.93 10.81
CA LYS A 24 -10.14 -6.76 10.47
C LYS A 24 -10.22 -5.81 11.66
N GLY A 25 -10.43 -4.52 11.40
CA GLY A 25 -10.62 -3.53 12.46
C GLY A 25 -11.95 -3.72 13.20
N VAL A 26 -11.95 -3.40 14.49
CA VAL A 26 -13.15 -3.41 15.35
C VAL A 26 -13.42 -2.03 15.94
N ARG A 27 -14.65 -1.79 16.40
CA ARG A 27 -15.02 -0.55 17.07
C ARG A 27 -15.00 -0.76 18.59
N LEU A 28 -13.99 -0.21 19.26
CA LEU A 28 -13.95 -0.22 20.73
C LEU A 28 -15.12 0.61 21.28
N LEU A 29 -15.88 0.05 22.22
CA LEU A 29 -16.99 0.72 22.90
C LEU A 29 -16.62 1.11 24.33
N GLU A 30 -15.93 0.22 25.03
CA GLU A 30 -15.53 0.38 26.42
C GLU A 30 -14.25 -0.43 26.67
N GLU A 31 -13.33 0.14 27.45
CA GLU A 31 -12.13 -0.54 27.94
C GLU A 31 -12.17 -0.51 29.47
N GLY A 32 -12.52 -1.66 30.05
CA GLY A 32 -12.49 -1.89 31.48
C GLY A 32 -11.09 -2.25 31.98
N GLU A 33 -10.96 -2.50 33.28
CA GLU A 33 -9.69 -2.98 33.84
C GLU A 33 -9.37 -4.40 33.35
N GLU A 34 -10.36 -5.28 33.28
CA GLU A 34 -10.20 -6.70 32.92
C GLU A 34 -10.77 -7.09 31.55
N ASP A 35 -11.73 -6.32 31.03
CA ASP A 35 -12.44 -6.65 29.80
C ASP A 35 -12.50 -5.49 28.80
N ILE A 36 -12.78 -5.85 27.54
CA ILE A 36 -12.99 -4.92 26.44
C ILE A 36 -14.32 -5.23 25.81
N VAL A 37 -15.15 -4.19 25.67
CA VAL A 37 -16.40 -4.24 24.91
C VAL A 37 -16.15 -3.63 23.54
N PHE A 38 -16.45 -4.38 22.50
CA PHE A 38 -16.20 -3.98 21.12
C PHE A 38 -17.34 -4.37 20.20
N ALA A 39 -17.43 -3.71 19.06
CA ALA A 39 -18.42 -3.94 18.03
C ALA A 39 -17.76 -4.33 16.70
N VAL A 40 -18.37 -5.29 16.01
CA VAL A 40 -18.06 -5.68 14.63
C VAL A 40 -19.34 -5.62 13.78
N TYR A 41 -19.19 -5.55 12.45
CA TYR A 41 -20.32 -5.38 11.53
C TYR A 41 -20.81 -6.70 10.91
N GLU A 42 -20.18 -7.81 11.27
CA GLU A 42 -20.55 -9.18 10.91
C GLU A 42 -20.52 -10.04 12.18
N PRO A 43 -21.43 -11.01 12.34
CA PRO A 43 -21.41 -11.90 13.50
C PRO A 43 -20.14 -12.76 13.50
N LEU A 44 -19.53 -12.95 14.68
CA LEU A 44 -18.34 -13.77 14.87
C LEU A 44 -18.75 -15.23 15.02
N GLN A 45 -18.12 -16.12 14.27
CA GLN A 45 -18.36 -17.56 14.44
C GLN A 45 -17.77 -18.03 15.78
N GLY A 46 -18.58 -18.77 16.55
CA GLY A 46 -18.15 -19.33 17.84
C GLY A 46 -18.21 -18.36 19.02
N LEU A 47 -18.68 -17.13 18.83
CA LEU A 47 -18.91 -16.15 19.90
C LEU A 47 -20.35 -15.63 19.84
N GLU A 48 -21.03 -15.61 20.97
CA GLU A 48 -22.36 -15.01 21.08
C GLU A 48 -22.25 -13.51 21.39
N PRO A 49 -22.95 -12.63 20.65
CA PRO A 49 -22.93 -11.21 20.92
C PRO A 49 -23.70 -10.88 22.20
N VAL A 50 -23.12 -10.01 23.04
CA VAL A 50 -23.78 -9.44 24.22
C VAL A 50 -24.82 -8.37 23.86
N GLY A 51 -24.87 -7.95 22.60
CA GLY A 51 -25.90 -7.05 22.08
C GLY A 51 -25.82 -6.84 20.57
N VAL A 52 -26.92 -6.39 19.97
CA VAL A 52 -26.98 -6.00 18.55
C VAL A 52 -27.62 -4.63 18.46
N ARG A 53 -27.00 -3.70 17.73
CA ARG A 53 -27.53 -2.34 17.51
C ARG A 53 -27.66 -2.05 16.03
N GLU A 54 -28.76 -1.42 15.65
CA GLU A 54 -28.90 -0.82 14.33
C GLU A 54 -28.28 0.57 14.33
N ILE A 55 -27.36 0.81 13.40
CA ILE A 55 -26.62 2.06 13.29
C ILE A 55 -26.85 2.69 11.92
N LYS A 56 -27.24 3.97 11.95
CA LYS A 56 -27.24 4.84 10.79
C LYS A 56 -25.89 5.52 10.69
N VAL A 57 -24.99 4.93 9.92
CA VAL A 57 -23.67 5.52 9.67
C VAL A 57 -23.84 6.66 8.67
N ILE A 58 -23.84 7.90 9.17
CA ILE A 58 -23.42 9.04 8.36
C ILE A 58 -21.91 8.91 8.28
N THR A 59 -21.37 8.58 7.12
CA THR A 59 -19.92 8.43 6.94
C THR A 59 -19.35 9.79 6.53
N PRO A 60 -18.68 10.57 7.41
CA PRO A 60 -17.66 11.45 6.91
C PRO A 60 -16.49 10.55 6.52
N LYS A 61 -16.44 10.15 5.24
CA LYS A 61 -15.35 9.33 4.68
C LYS A 61 -13.96 9.96 4.85
N GLU A 62 -13.88 11.20 5.34
CA GLU A 62 -12.69 12.04 5.24
C GLU A 62 -11.97 12.32 6.58
N SER A 63 -12.47 11.91 7.75
CA SER A 63 -11.93 12.42 9.03
C SER A 63 -11.42 11.42 10.06
N PHE A 64 -11.59 10.10 9.89
CA PHE A 64 -10.99 9.14 10.82
C PHE A 64 -9.55 8.82 10.44
N LYS A 65 -8.60 9.29 11.28
CA LYS A 65 -7.17 9.00 11.15
C LYS A 65 -6.78 7.82 12.05
N PRO A 66 -5.71 7.08 11.72
CA PRO A 66 -5.09 6.13 12.65
C PRO A 66 -4.81 6.80 14.00
N ILE A 67 -5.13 6.11 15.09
CA ILE A 67 -4.80 6.53 16.45
C ILE A 67 -3.67 5.63 16.95
N THR A 68 -2.56 6.20 17.38
CA THR A 68 -1.45 5.46 17.98
C THR A 68 -1.57 5.49 19.50
N LEU A 69 -1.58 4.31 20.14
CA LEU A 69 -1.67 4.09 21.58
C LEU A 69 -0.46 3.24 22.02
N GLY A 70 0.66 3.88 22.37
CA GLY A 70 1.91 3.17 22.67
C GLY A 70 2.39 2.39 21.44
N GLU A 71 2.48 1.06 21.57
CA GLU A 71 2.87 0.14 20.48
C GLU A 71 1.70 -0.23 19.54
N PHE A 72 0.47 0.14 19.89
CA PHE A 72 -0.74 -0.23 19.15
C PHE A 72 -1.18 0.88 18.20
N VAL A 73 -1.75 0.49 17.06
CA VAL A 73 -2.40 1.41 16.11
C VAL A 73 -3.85 0.98 15.90
N VAL A 74 -4.81 1.82 16.31
CA VAL A 74 -6.23 1.62 16.07
C VAL A 74 -6.58 2.21 14.71
N LEU A 75 -7.04 1.36 13.80
CA LEU A 75 -7.39 1.71 12.42
C LEU A 75 -8.91 1.66 12.23
N PRO A 76 -9.49 2.59 11.46
CA PRO A 76 -10.87 2.46 11.03
C PRO A 76 -11.09 1.12 10.32
N PRO A 77 -12.27 0.47 10.49
CA PRO A 77 -12.51 -0.90 10.03
C PRO A 77 -12.41 -1.07 8.51
N TRP A 78 -12.55 0.02 7.74
CA TRP A 78 -12.38 0.04 6.28
C TRP A 78 -10.93 0.28 5.83
N LEU A 79 -10.03 0.66 6.74
CA LEU A 79 -8.62 0.88 6.43
C LEU A 79 -7.90 -0.46 6.52
N LYS A 80 -7.36 -0.92 5.39
CA LYS A 80 -6.57 -2.15 5.33
C LYS A 80 -5.12 -1.85 5.73
N PRO A 81 -4.65 -2.26 6.92
CA PRO A 81 -3.23 -2.15 7.23
C PRO A 81 -2.40 -2.93 6.21
N ILE A 82 -1.19 -2.42 5.95
CA ILE A 82 -0.15 -3.19 5.27
C ILE A 82 0.86 -3.59 6.32
N PHE A 83 1.01 -4.89 6.54
CA PHE A 83 1.97 -5.46 7.47
C PHE A 83 3.30 -5.71 6.77
N ILE A 84 4.41 -5.23 7.35
CA ILE A 84 5.76 -5.42 6.81
C ILE A 84 6.63 -5.98 7.93
N ASN A 85 7.40 -7.02 7.67
CA ASN A 85 8.31 -7.61 8.65
C ASN A 85 9.34 -6.56 9.15
N PRO A 86 9.48 -6.37 10.47
CA PRO A 86 10.49 -5.50 11.04
C PRO A 86 11.87 -6.09 10.77
N GLY A 87 12.66 -5.43 9.93
CA GLY A 87 13.96 -5.92 9.45
C GLY A 87 14.17 -5.75 7.94
N SER A 88 13.12 -5.42 7.17
CA SER A 88 13.26 -5.16 5.74
C SER A 88 14.26 -4.03 5.46
N ALA A 89 15.30 -4.34 4.68
CA ALA A 89 16.43 -3.44 4.42
C ALA A 89 16.05 -2.15 3.65
N PHE A 90 14.84 -2.11 3.06
CA PHE A 90 14.28 -0.92 2.40
C PHE A 90 12.74 -1.01 2.34
N GLY A 91 12.03 0.12 2.44
CA GLY A 91 10.57 0.16 2.17
C GLY A 91 9.64 -0.10 3.36
N THR A 92 9.97 0.35 4.57
CA THR A 92 9.09 0.29 5.76
C THR A 92 7.83 1.17 5.69
N GLY A 93 7.67 1.97 4.63
CA GLY A 93 6.57 2.94 4.50
C GLY A 93 6.82 4.28 5.19
N LEU A 94 7.87 4.41 6.00
CA LEU A 94 8.20 5.65 6.72
C LEU A 94 8.94 6.68 5.85
N HIS A 95 9.65 6.22 4.82
CA HIS A 95 10.43 7.10 3.96
C HIS A 95 9.49 7.98 3.10
N PRO A 96 9.80 9.28 2.90
CA PRO A 96 8.95 10.19 2.13
C PRO A 96 8.60 9.69 0.73
N THR A 97 9.52 9.00 0.06
CA THR A 97 9.33 8.49 -1.31
C THR A 97 8.28 7.40 -1.37
N THR A 98 8.30 6.44 -0.44
CA THR A 98 7.27 5.41 -0.30
C THR A 98 5.91 6.03 -0.01
N GLN A 99 5.84 7.01 0.89
CA GLN A 99 4.57 7.69 1.22
C GLN A 99 3.99 8.44 0.01
N MET A 100 4.83 9.08 -0.78
CA MET A 100 4.38 9.72 -2.02
C MET A 100 3.92 8.70 -3.06
N CYS A 101 4.57 7.54 -3.18
CA CYS A 101 4.10 6.46 -4.05
C CYS A 101 2.76 5.91 -3.59
N LEU A 102 2.59 5.63 -2.29
CA LEU A 102 1.31 5.17 -1.74
C LEU A 102 0.19 6.17 -2.00
N LYS A 103 0.47 7.47 -1.83
CA LYS A 103 -0.49 8.52 -2.17
C LYS A 103 -0.78 8.57 -3.68
N ALA A 104 0.22 8.41 -4.52
CA ALA A 104 0.04 8.38 -5.97
C ALA A 104 -0.75 7.15 -6.43
N ILE A 105 -0.52 5.98 -5.82
CA ILE A 105 -1.32 4.78 -6.04
C ILE A 105 -2.77 5.07 -5.63
N GLU A 106 -3.00 5.60 -4.43
CA GLU A 106 -4.34 5.96 -3.94
C GLU A 106 -5.11 6.86 -4.92
N ASP A 107 -4.47 7.92 -5.40
CA ASP A 107 -5.11 8.96 -6.21
C ASP A 107 -5.23 8.59 -7.70
N PHE A 108 -4.34 7.75 -8.24
CA PHE A 108 -4.18 7.59 -9.68
C PHE A 108 -4.22 6.15 -10.22
N PHE A 109 -4.17 5.13 -9.38
CA PHE A 109 -4.44 3.75 -9.79
C PHE A 109 -5.95 3.49 -9.85
N LEU A 110 -6.42 2.80 -10.88
CA LEU A 110 -7.82 2.40 -11.02
C LEU A 110 -7.98 0.89 -10.77
N GLU A 111 -9.01 0.52 -10.03
CA GLU A 111 -9.36 -0.88 -9.78
C GLU A 111 -9.50 -1.68 -11.09
N GLY A 112 -9.06 -2.94 -11.06
CA GLY A 112 -9.06 -3.84 -12.22
C GLY A 112 -7.86 -3.66 -13.16
N TRP A 113 -7.02 -2.63 -12.98
CA TRP A 113 -5.78 -2.48 -13.74
C TRP A 113 -4.73 -3.52 -13.34
N SER A 114 -3.93 -3.93 -14.32
CA SER A 114 -2.69 -4.66 -14.11
C SER A 114 -1.58 -3.71 -13.69
N ALA A 115 -0.69 -4.16 -12.82
CA ALA A 115 0.39 -3.30 -12.32
C ALA A 115 1.74 -3.99 -12.25
N ILE A 116 2.80 -3.21 -12.40
CA ILE A 116 4.18 -3.62 -12.14
C ILE A 116 4.88 -2.69 -11.15
N ASP A 117 5.59 -3.27 -10.19
CA ASP A 117 6.43 -2.59 -9.20
C ASP A 117 7.91 -2.90 -9.50
N VAL A 118 8.67 -1.88 -9.88
CA VAL A 118 10.08 -1.99 -10.25
C VAL A 118 10.96 -1.52 -9.10
N GLY A 119 11.81 -2.42 -8.60
CA GLY A 119 12.57 -2.21 -7.36
C GLY A 119 11.66 -2.42 -6.15
N CYS A 120 11.02 -3.59 -6.08
CA CYS A 120 9.92 -3.81 -5.14
C CYS A 120 10.35 -3.78 -3.66
N GLY A 121 11.62 -4.05 -3.34
CA GLY A 121 12.10 -4.03 -1.94
C GLY A 121 11.24 -4.92 -1.03
N SER A 122 10.71 -4.33 0.06
CA SER A 122 9.77 -5.00 0.97
C SER A 122 8.46 -5.47 0.34
N GLY A 123 8.12 -5.01 -0.87
CA GLY A 123 6.84 -5.28 -1.53
C GLY A 123 5.69 -4.37 -1.11
N ILE A 124 5.92 -3.35 -0.29
CA ILE A 124 4.86 -2.46 0.24
C ILE A 124 3.99 -1.82 -0.85
N LEU A 125 4.57 -1.41 -1.98
CA LEU A 125 3.84 -0.78 -3.08
C LEU A 125 3.07 -1.83 -3.89
N SER A 126 3.68 -2.99 -4.14
CA SER A 126 3.02 -4.14 -4.75
C SER A 126 1.79 -4.60 -3.95
N ILE A 127 1.92 -4.71 -2.63
CA ILE A 127 0.82 -5.07 -1.72
C ILE A 127 -0.26 -3.99 -1.76
N ALA A 128 0.11 -2.70 -1.72
CA ALA A 128 -0.84 -1.60 -1.82
C ALA A 128 -1.65 -1.63 -3.13
N LEU A 129 -1.01 -1.92 -4.26
CA LEU A 129 -1.68 -2.09 -5.56
C LEU A 129 -2.68 -3.24 -5.51
N LYS A 130 -2.28 -4.39 -4.96
CA LYS A 130 -3.16 -5.57 -4.85
C LYS A 130 -4.35 -5.31 -3.94
N LEU A 131 -4.14 -4.67 -2.79
CA LEU A 131 -5.21 -4.29 -1.85
C LEU A 131 -6.15 -3.21 -2.41
N LYS A 132 -5.67 -2.38 -3.34
CA LYS A 132 -6.47 -1.39 -4.09
C LYS A 132 -7.24 -2.00 -5.27
N GLY A 133 -7.15 -3.32 -5.47
CA GLY A 133 -7.96 -4.05 -6.45
C GLY A 133 -7.28 -4.25 -7.80
N ALA A 134 -5.95 -4.29 -7.87
CA ALA A 134 -5.25 -4.73 -9.07
C ALA A 134 -5.59 -6.20 -9.40
N ASN A 135 -5.96 -6.45 -10.67
CA ASN A 135 -6.26 -7.81 -11.11
C ASN A 135 -5.00 -8.70 -11.10
N ARG A 136 -3.86 -8.11 -11.46
CA ARG A 136 -2.54 -8.74 -11.55
C ARG A 136 -1.47 -7.75 -11.11
N VAL A 137 -0.53 -8.20 -10.27
CA VAL A 137 0.62 -7.39 -9.85
C VAL A 137 1.89 -8.20 -10.05
N VAL A 138 2.81 -7.68 -10.84
CA VAL A 138 4.17 -8.21 -10.98
C VAL A 138 5.13 -7.31 -10.20
N ALA A 139 5.99 -7.92 -9.39
CA ALA A 139 7.00 -7.23 -8.62
C ALA A 139 8.38 -7.73 -9.04
N ILE A 140 9.30 -6.82 -9.35
CA ILE A 140 10.67 -7.18 -9.72
C ILE A 140 11.70 -6.47 -8.87
N ASP A 141 12.76 -7.19 -8.55
CA ASP A 141 13.96 -6.62 -7.93
C ASP A 141 15.21 -7.36 -8.43
N ILE A 142 16.36 -6.70 -8.42
CA ILE A 142 17.63 -7.34 -8.77
C ILE A 142 18.23 -8.07 -7.57
N ASP A 143 17.88 -7.62 -6.37
CA ASP A 143 18.33 -8.18 -5.11
C ASP A 143 17.48 -9.42 -4.77
N PRO A 144 18.08 -10.63 -4.71
CA PRO A 144 17.35 -11.83 -4.29
C PRO A 144 16.77 -11.72 -2.87
N GLN A 145 17.36 -10.92 -1.98
CA GLN A 145 16.83 -10.71 -0.63
C GLN A 145 15.51 -9.92 -0.69
N ALA A 146 15.46 -8.82 -1.43
CA ALA A 146 14.23 -8.06 -1.66
C ALA A 146 13.11 -8.94 -2.24
N VAL A 147 13.43 -9.82 -3.18
CA VAL A 147 12.46 -10.77 -3.75
C VAL A 147 11.89 -11.71 -2.69
N GLN A 148 12.73 -12.23 -1.78
CA GLN A 148 12.28 -13.10 -0.69
C GLN A 148 11.41 -12.31 0.32
N GLU A 149 11.82 -11.09 0.68
CA GLU A 149 11.08 -10.23 1.58
C GLU A 149 9.71 -9.84 1.02
N CYS A 150 9.65 -9.43 -0.25
CA CYS A 150 8.40 -9.12 -0.94
C CYS A 150 7.44 -10.31 -0.92
N LYS A 151 7.92 -11.53 -1.20
CA LYS A 151 7.09 -12.75 -1.09
C LYS A 151 6.59 -13.03 0.32
N ALA A 152 7.45 -12.85 1.33
CA ALA A 152 7.09 -13.06 2.73
C ALA A 152 6.02 -12.05 3.18
N ASN A 153 6.19 -10.77 2.85
CA ASN A 153 5.22 -9.72 3.17
C ASN A 153 3.92 -9.89 2.38
N ALA A 154 3.96 -10.37 1.13
CA ALA A 154 2.76 -10.70 0.37
C ALA A 154 1.92 -11.76 1.08
N LYS A 155 2.58 -12.83 1.56
CA LYS A 155 1.94 -13.88 2.35
C LYS A 155 1.37 -13.34 3.66
N LEU A 156 2.09 -12.46 4.36
CA LEU A 156 1.65 -11.83 5.60
C LEU A 156 0.38 -10.97 5.41
N ASN A 157 0.20 -10.39 4.23
CA ASN A 157 -0.98 -9.58 3.89
C ASN A 157 -2.06 -10.37 3.15
N HIS A 158 -1.91 -11.69 3.03
CA HIS A 158 -2.82 -12.57 2.30
C HIS A 158 -3.11 -12.09 0.87
N VAL A 159 -2.09 -11.59 0.18
CA VAL A 159 -2.17 -11.14 -1.21
C VAL A 159 -1.30 -11.99 -2.13
N GLU A 160 -1.82 -12.27 -3.33
CA GLU A 160 -1.08 -12.95 -4.38
C GLU A 160 -0.34 -11.93 -5.26
N LEU A 161 0.98 -12.10 -5.36
CA LEU A 161 1.88 -11.30 -6.21
C LEU A 161 2.77 -12.23 -7.04
N GLU A 162 3.06 -11.84 -8.28
CA GLU A 162 4.07 -12.49 -9.11
C GLU A 162 5.43 -11.81 -8.90
N VAL A 163 6.30 -12.41 -8.08
CA VAL A 163 7.56 -11.77 -7.66
C VAL A 163 8.77 -12.47 -8.28
N TYR A 164 9.58 -11.71 -9.04
CA TYR A 164 10.73 -12.22 -9.78
C TYR A 164 12.01 -11.46 -9.44
N ARG A 165 13.13 -12.19 -9.50
CA ARG A 165 14.44 -11.56 -9.58
C ARG A 165 14.70 -11.18 -11.04
N ALA A 166 14.58 -9.91 -11.37
CA ALA A 166 14.62 -9.44 -12.76
C ALA A 166 14.95 -7.94 -12.82
N GLN A 167 15.45 -7.51 -13.98
CA GLN A 167 15.57 -6.10 -14.38
C GLN A 167 14.45 -5.73 -15.35
N PRO A 168 14.16 -4.42 -15.55
CA PRO A 168 13.15 -3.97 -16.51
C PRO A 168 13.28 -4.59 -17.90
N LYS A 169 14.51 -4.74 -18.40
CA LYS A 169 14.79 -5.33 -19.73
C LYS A 169 14.41 -6.80 -19.87
N ASP A 170 14.24 -7.52 -18.76
CA ASP A 170 13.94 -8.95 -18.76
C ASP A 170 12.42 -9.20 -18.87
N ILE A 171 11.61 -8.15 -18.78
CA ILE A 171 10.14 -8.23 -18.78
C ILE A 171 9.61 -7.87 -20.16
N ASN A 172 8.88 -8.81 -20.77
CA ASN A 172 8.29 -8.68 -22.11
C ASN A 172 6.79 -8.33 -22.07
N GLN A 173 6.24 -8.13 -20.89
CA GLN A 173 4.85 -7.75 -20.67
C GLN A 173 4.71 -6.25 -20.42
N THR A 174 3.58 -5.69 -20.83
CA THR A 174 3.18 -4.31 -20.55
C THR A 174 1.99 -4.31 -19.59
N PHE A 175 1.94 -3.33 -18.70
CA PHE A 175 0.96 -3.22 -17.63
C PHE A 175 0.19 -1.88 -17.74
N ASP A 176 -1.01 -1.81 -17.21
CA ASP A 176 -1.77 -0.55 -17.18
C ASP A 176 -1.03 0.50 -16.34
N PHE A 177 -0.48 0.07 -15.20
CA PHE A 177 0.16 0.92 -14.22
C PHE A 177 1.57 0.44 -13.84
N MET A 178 2.55 1.35 -13.81
CA MET A 178 3.87 1.06 -13.23
C MET A 178 4.14 1.95 -12.02
N VAL A 179 4.78 1.40 -11.00
CA VAL A 179 5.43 2.18 -9.95
C VAL A 179 6.92 1.82 -9.91
N ALA A 180 7.77 2.84 -9.86
CA ALA A 180 9.22 2.71 -9.75
C ALA A 180 9.72 3.71 -8.72
N ASN A 181 10.08 3.21 -7.53
CA ASN A 181 10.66 4.01 -6.46
C ASN A 181 12.16 3.69 -6.39
N LEU A 182 12.92 4.31 -7.28
CA LEU A 182 14.32 4.00 -7.54
C LEU A 182 15.20 5.21 -7.23
N GLU A 183 16.48 4.98 -6.99
CA GLU A 183 17.44 6.08 -6.94
C GLU A 183 17.50 6.81 -8.29
N THR A 184 17.67 8.13 -8.26
CA THR A 184 17.61 8.97 -9.46
C THR A 184 18.54 8.51 -10.58
N HIS A 185 19.77 8.09 -10.23
CA HIS A 185 20.76 7.67 -11.22
C HIS A 185 20.27 6.47 -12.05
N ILE A 186 19.53 5.54 -11.43
CA ILE A 186 18.97 4.35 -12.08
C ILE A 186 18.01 4.73 -13.20
N PHE A 187 17.23 5.81 -13.06
CA PHE A 187 16.36 6.25 -14.14
C PHE A 187 17.13 6.56 -15.43
N PHE A 188 18.34 7.13 -15.35
CA PHE A 188 19.13 7.41 -16.56
C PHE A 188 19.64 6.14 -17.25
N GLU A 189 19.75 5.04 -16.51
CA GLU A 189 20.23 3.75 -17.03
C GLU A 189 19.10 2.93 -17.67
N VAL A 190 17.92 2.88 -17.04
CA VAL A 190 16.86 1.93 -17.43
C VAL A 190 15.59 2.57 -18.00
N MET A 191 15.52 3.89 -18.20
CA MET A 191 14.29 4.57 -18.64
C MET A 191 13.69 3.98 -19.92
N GLN A 192 14.54 3.61 -20.90
CA GLN A 192 14.06 3.05 -22.16
C GLN A 192 13.29 1.73 -21.95
N ASP A 193 13.71 0.92 -20.97
CA ASP A 193 13.04 -0.33 -20.66
C ASP A 193 11.82 -0.09 -19.77
N LEU A 194 11.91 0.79 -18.77
CA LEU A 194 10.78 1.19 -17.93
C LEU A 194 9.57 1.65 -18.76
N ILE A 195 9.81 2.40 -19.83
CA ILE A 195 8.74 2.94 -20.68
C ILE A 195 7.99 1.84 -21.44
N LYS A 196 8.60 0.68 -21.68
CA LYS A 196 7.92 -0.47 -22.31
C LYS A 196 6.99 -1.20 -21.35
N LEU A 197 7.21 -1.04 -20.04
CA LEU A 197 6.48 -1.78 -19.00
C LEU A 197 5.11 -1.21 -18.69
N PHE A 198 4.76 0.00 -19.16
CA PHE A 198 3.42 0.54 -18.94
C PHE A 198 2.78 1.12 -20.20
N GLU A 199 1.45 1.08 -20.24
CA GLU A 199 0.65 1.62 -21.33
C GLU A 199 -0.21 2.83 -20.95
N LYS A 200 -0.63 2.97 -19.68
CA LYS A 200 -1.49 4.09 -19.26
C LYS A 200 -0.76 5.08 -18.39
N ARG A 201 -0.26 4.62 -17.23
CA ARG A 201 0.29 5.52 -16.20
C ARG A 201 1.48 4.93 -15.48
N ALA A 202 2.41 5.79 -15.10
CA ALA A 202 3.50 5.42 -14.20
C ALA A 202 3.69 6.42 -13.06
N VAL A 203 4.22 5.91 -11.95
CA VAL A 203 4.70 6.66 -10.79
C VAL A 203 6.21 6.49 -10.71
N LEU A 204 6.95 7.58 -10.82
CA LEU A 204 8.42 7.62 -10.72
C LEU A 204 8.79 8.41 -9.46
N SER A 205 9.41 7.75 -8.47
CA SER A 205 9.78 8.34 -7.18
C SER A 205 11.23 8.02 -6.84
N GLY A 206 11.70 8.50 -5.69
CA GLY A 206 13.11 8.37 -5.29
C GLY A 206 14.02 9.48 -5.84
N ILE A 207 13.41 10.58 -6.31
CA ILE A 207 14.12 11.72 -6.87
C ILE A 207 14.45 12.73 -5.77
N TYR A 208 15.71 13.06 -5.53
CA TYR A 208 16.12 13.91 -4.42
C TYR A 208 16.62 15.29 -4.87
N LYS A 209 16.15 16.35 -4.21
CA LYS A 209 16.46 17.76 -4.54
C LYS A 209 15.95 18.19 -5.91
N LYS A 210 15.94 19.51 -6.10
CA LYS A 210 15.37 20.14 -7.30
C LYS A 210 16.22 19.92 -8.54
N ASP A 211 17.53 19.73 -8.40
CA ASP A 211 18.44 19.58 -9.54
C ASP A 211 18.25 18.21 -10.22
N GLU A 212 18.20 17.13 -9.45
CA GLU A 212 17.88 15.79 -9.97
C GLU A 212 16.49 15.76 -10.63
N LEU A 213 15.50 16.43 -10.02
CA LEU A 213 14.18 16.58 -10.63
C LEU A 213 14.26 17.25 -12.01
N ARG A 214 15.08 18.29 -12.19
CA ARG A 214 15.24 18.94 -13.50
C ARG A 214 15.83 17.98 -14.52
N GLU A 215 16.82 17.19 -14.13
CA GLU A 215 17.46 16.21 -15.03
C GLU A 215 16.50 15.08 -15.40
N VAL A 216 15.73 14.54 -14.45
CA VAL A 216 14.69 13.54 -14.76
C VAL A 216 13.61 14.13 -15.67
N LEU A 217 13.16 15.37 -15.43
CA LEU A 217 12.19 16.03 -16.32
C LEU A 217 12.74 16.27 -17.73
N LYS A 218 14.04 16.52 -17.89
CA LYS A 218 14.68 16.59 -19.21
C LYS A 218 14.70 15.22 -19.88
N LEU A 219 15.10 14.17 -19.16
CA LEU A 219 15.12 12.80 -19.65
C LEU A 219 13.73 12.36 -20.16
N LEU A 220 12.67 12.65 -19.42
CA LEU A 220 11.30 12.28 -19.79
C LEU A 220 10.82 12.94 -21.10
N ARG A 221 11.41 14.07 -21.53
CA ARG A 221 11.06 14.72 -22.81
C ARG A 221 11.48 13.91 -24.04
N ASN A 222 12.39 12.95 -23.87
CA ASN A 222 12.84 12.07 -24.95
C ASN A 222 11.81 10.98 -25.30
N TYR A 223 10.68 10.95 -24.61
CA TYR A 223 9.70 9.88 -24.69
C TYR A 223 8.28 10.44 -24.80
N PRO A 224 7.31 9.67 -25.35
CA PRO A 224 5.92 10.09 -25.49
C PRO A 224 5.19 10.04 -24.14
N LEU A 225 5.59 10.90 -23.22
CA LEU A 225 5.07 10.96 -21.85
C LEU A 225 4.61 12.37 -21.51
N LYS A 226 3.54 12.46 -20.71
CA LYS A 226 3.06 13.71 -20.13
C LYS A 226 3.11 13.63 -18.62
N VAL A 227 3.80 14.58 -17.99
CA VAL A 227 3.77 14.72 -16.53
C VAL A 227 2.39 15.20 -16.10
N LYS A 228 1.63 14.31 -15.46
CA LYS A 228 0.27 14.56 -14.96
C LYS A 228 0.30 15.29 -13.62
N LYS A 229 1.18 14.86 -12.71
CA LYS A 229 1.29 15.42 -11.36
C LYS A 229 2.72 15.35 -10.86
N ARG A 230 3.12 16.35 -10.08
CA ARG A 230 4.33 16.33 -9.26
C ARG A 230 3.92 16.40 -7.80
N ILE A 231 4.42 15.47 -7.00
CA ILE A 231 4.28 15.41 -5.55
C ILE A 231 5.66 15.65 -4.94
N SER A 232 5.72 16.37 -3.81
CA SER A 232 6.97 16.62 -3.11
C SER A 232 6.81 16.48 -1.61
N LYS A 233 7.79 15.87 -0.94
CA LYS A 233 7.80 15.70 0.51
C LYS A 233 9.22 15.67 1.04
N LYS A 234 9.55 16.54 2.01
CA LYS A 234 10.87 16.61 2.67
C LYS A 234 12.07 16.60 1.68
N GLY A 235 11.99 17.37 0.59
CA GLY A 235 13.06 17.46 -0.42
C GLY A 235 13.06 16.35 -1.47
N TRP A 236 12.22 15.33 -1.32
CA TRP A 236 12.01 14.27 -2.32
C TRP A 236 10.87 14.63 -3.27
N PHE A 237 10.93 14.07 -4.48
CA PHE A 237 9.93 14.24 -5.53
C PHE A 237 9.42 12.90 -6.04
N CYS A 238 8.15 12.92 -6.43
CA CYS A 238 7.45 11.84 -7.12
C CYS A 238 6.69 12.44 -8.31
N LEU A 239 6.79 11.79 -9.47
CA LEU A 239 6.17 12.18 -10.72
C LEU A 239 5.14 11.13 -11.11
N VAL A 240 3.91 11.58 -11.36
CA VAL A 240 2.89 10.79 -12.04
C VAL A 240 2.93 11.17 -13.51
N VAL A 241 3.15 10.20 -14.38
CA VAL A 241 3.24 10.40 -15.83
C VAL A 241 2.18 9.55 -16.53
N ASP A 242 1.52 10.13 -17.53
CA ASP A 242 0.64 9.41 -18.45
C ASP A 242 1.42 9.15 -19.75
N LYS A 243 1.19 7.99 -20.37
CA LYS A 243 1.71 7.71 -21.72
C LYS A 243 0.80 8.40 -22.76
N LEU A 244 1.41 9.00 -23.77
CA LEU A 244 0.72 9.73 -24.85
C LEU A 244 0.22 8.80 -25.95
#